data_AF-A0A6L8E8Z6-F1
#
_entry.id   AF-A0A6L8E8Z6-F1
#
_cell.length_a   1.000
_cell.length_b   1.000
_cell.length_c   1.000
_cell.angle_alpha   90.00
_cell.angle_beta   90.00
_cell.angle_gamma   90.00
#
_symmetry.space_group_name_H-M   'P 1'
#
loop_
_entity.id
_entity.type
_entity.pdbx_description
1 polymer ?
#
loop_
_entity_poly.entity_id
_entity_poly.type
_entity_poly.pdbx_seq_one_letter_code
_entity_poly.pdbx_strand_id
1 'polypeptide(L)' 'MTAFGLEFDGVGWGVLADGTEASFDMYDATLLWDGQPRSVYVYAAETTPLVGMRLLEGHDLHVEVETGGRVVVEAR' A
#
# COMPACT_ATOMS: atom_id res chain seq x y z
N MET A 1 -14.23 -13.12 -12.08
CA MET A 1 -13.68 -13.11 -10.71
C MET A 1 -12.46 -12.21 -10.75
N THR A 2 -12.50 -11.06 -10.08
CA THR A 2 -11.33 -10.16 -10.00
C THR A 2 -10.22 -10.89 -9.25
N ALA A 3 -8.96 -10.67 -9.63
CA ALA A 3 -7.80 -11.46 -9.21
C ALA A 3 -7.57 -11.53 -7.68
N PHE A 4 -8.29 -10.71 -6.89
CA PHE A 4 -8.14 -10.61 -5.45
C PHE A 4 -9.47 -10.69 -4.66
N GLY A 5 -10.60 -10.95 -5.32
CA GLY A 5 -11.92 -10.88 -4.64
C GLY A 5 -12.31 -9.46 -4.18
N LEU A 6 -11.59 -8.44 -4.65
CA LEU A 6 -11.83 -7.03 -4.38
C LEU A 6 -12.65 -6.40 -5.52
N GLU A 7 -13.40 -5.36 -5.18
CA GLU A 7 -14.16 -4.58 -6.15
C GLU A 7 -13.20 -3.69 -6.96
N PHE A 8 -13.31 -3.77 -8.29
CA PHE A 8 -12.54 -2.89 -9.18
C PHE A 8 -13.16 -1.50 -9.18
N ASP A 9 -12.37 -0.48 -8.87
CA ASP A 9 -12.82 0.91 -8.80
C ASP A 9 -12.34 1.74 -10.01
N GLY A 10 -11.19 1.39 -10.60
CA GLY A 10 -10.72 2.10 -11.80
C GLY A 10 -9.26 1.89 -12.14
N VAL A 11 -8.68 2.86 -12.84
CA VAL A 11 -7.25 2.90 -13.19
C VAL A 11 -6.63 4.15 -12.60
N GLY A 12 -5.58 3.97 -11.80
CA GLY A 12 -4.75 5.06 -11.30
C GLY A 12 -3.45 5.23 -12.08
N TRP A 13 -2.81 6.37 -11.92
CA TRP A 13 -1.52 6.70 -12.54
C TRP A 13 -0.51 7.09 -11.48
N GLY A 14 0.75 6.69 -11.68
CA GLY A 14 1.85 7.03 -10.80
C GLY A 14 3.17 7.16 -11.54
N VAL A 15 4.06 7.99 -10.99
CA VAL A 15 5.45 8.10 -11.45
C VAL A 15 6.29 7.14 -10.62
N LEU A 16 7.01 6.25 -11.28
CA LEU A 16 7.91 5.28 -10.67
C LEU A 16 9.26 5.92 -10.31
N ALA A 17 10.07 5.20 -9.53
CA ALA A 17 11.38 5.68 -9.08
C ALA A 17 12.36 5.97 -10.24
N ASP A 18 12.18 5.33 -11.39
CA ASP A 18 12.95 5.57 -12.62
C ASP A 18 12.44 6.77 -13.45
N GLY A 19 11.40 7.46 -12.97
CA GLY A 19 10.79 8.62 -13.62
C GLY A 19 9.77 8.26 -14.70
N THR A 20 9.50 6.97 -14.94
CA THR A 20 8.46 6.56 -15.89
C THR A 20 7.07 6.69 -15.28
N GLU A 21 6.07 6.98 -16.13
CA GLU A 21 4.66 6.93 -15.74
C GLU A 21 4.10 5.53 -15.99
N ALA A 22 3.33 5.02 -15.03
CA ALA A 22 2.66 3.74 -15.13
C ALA A 22 1.20 3.86 -14.68
N SER A 23 0.33 3.06 -15.32
CA SER A 23 -1.06 2.88 -14.90
C SER A 23 -1.22 1.62 -14.07
N PHE A 24 -2.14 1.63 -13.11
CA PHE A 24 -2.42 0.52 -12.22
C PHE A 24 -3.91 0.30 -12.10
N ASP A 25 -4.35 -0.96 -12.11
CA ASP A 25 -5.72 -1.29 -11.70
C ASP A 25 -5.88 -0.94 -10.22
N MET A 26 -6.96 -0.24 -9.91
CA MET A 26 -7.29 0.23 -8.58
C MET A 26 -8.51 -0.51 -8.05
N TYR A 27 -8.42 -0.96 -6.81
CA TYR A 27 -9.46 -1.73 -6.14
C TYR A 27 -9.78 -1.11 -4.78
N ASP A 28 -11.04 -1.22 -4.38
CA ASP A 28 -11.46 -0.92 -3.02
C ASP A 28 -11.18 -2.10 -2.10
N ALA A 29 -10.58 -1.80 -0.95
CA ALA A 29 -10.32 -2.79 0.09
C ALA A 29 -10.58 -2.24 1.48
N THR A 30 -10.83 -3.14 2.43
CA THR A 30 -10.83 -2.84 3.86
C THR A 30 -9.65 -3.55 4.52
N LEU A 31 -8.76 -2.78 5.13
CA LEU A 31 -7.64 -3.30 5.90
C LEU A 31 -7.94 -3.18 7.39
N LEU A 32 -7.50 -4.14 8.19
CA LEU A 32 -7.38 -3.97 9.63
C LEU A 32 -6.07 -3.22 9.89
N TRP A 33 -6.16 -1.94 10.26
CA TRP A 33 -5.03 -1.06 10.51
C TRP A 33 -5.09 -0.55 11.94
N ASP A 34 -4.04 -0.81 12.74
CA ASP A 34 -4.00 -0.47 14.16
C ASP A 34 -5.26 -0.93 14.94
N GLY A 35 -5.69 -2.16 14.66
CA GLY A 35 -6.90 -2.74 15.28
C GLY A 35 -8.23 -2.15 14.79
N GLN A 36 -8.24 -1.20 13.84
CA GLN A 36 -9.44 -0.58 13.29
C GLN A 36 -9.61 -0.89 11.78
N PRO A 37 -10.82 -1.22 11.32
CA PRO A 37 -11.10 -1.33 9.88
C PRO A 37 -10.93 0.03 9.19
N ARG A 38 -10.18 0.07 8.09
CA ARG A 38 -9.97 1.27 7.27
C ARG A 38 -10.15 0.94 5.79
N SER A 39 -11.02 1.70 5.12
CA SER A 39 -11.16 1.64 3.67
C SER A 39 -9.95 2.28 3.00
N VAL A 40 -9.39 1.61 2.00
CA VAL A 40 -8.21 2.06 1.26
C VAL A 40 -8.36 1.71 -0.22
N TYR A 41 -7.70 2.51 -1.05
CA TYR A 41 -7.43 2.15 -2.44
C TYR A 41 -6.17 1.28 -2.53
N VAL A 42 -6.27 0.18 -3.26
CA VAL A 42 -5.16 -0.73 -3.55
C VAL A 42 -4.82 -0.63 -5.03
N TYR A 43 -3.59 -0.25 -5.33
CA TYR A 43 -3.03 -0.33 -6.68
C TYR A 43 -2.39 -1.69 -6.90
N ALA A 44 -2.89 -2.46 -7.86
CA ALA A 44 -2.33 -3.77 -8.18
C ALA A 44 -1.05 -3.63 -9.01
N ALA A 45 0.02 -4.28 -8.57
CA ALA A 45 1.31 -4.31 -9.25
C ALA A 45 2.05 -5.62 -8.94
N GLU A 46 2.95 -6.05 -9.84
CA GLU A 46 3.77 -7.26 -9.69
C GLU A 46 4.96 -7.03 -8.74
N THR A 47 4.67 -6.84 -7.46
CA THR A 47 5.65 -6.50 -6.41
C THR A 47 5.22 -7.10 -5.08
N THR A 48 6.14 -7.17 -4.11
CA THR A 48 5.74 -7.30 -2.70
C THR A 48 4.80 -6.17 -2.31
N PRO A 49 3.83 -6.38 -1.39
CA PRO A 49 2.93 -5.32 -0.96
C PRO A 49 3.68 -4.08 -0.47
N LEU A 50 3.27 -2.91 -0.95
CA LEU A 50 3.83 -1.63 -0.56
C LEU A 50 2.79 -0.85 0.26
N VAL A 51 3.25 -0.13 1.28
CA VAL A 51 2.40 0.75 2.08
C VAL A 51 2.70 2.20 1.74
N GLY A 52 1.67 2.95 1.35
CA GLY A 52 1.80 4.37 1.04
C GLY A 52 1.85 5.25 2.28
N MET A 53 2.49 6.42 2.16
CA MET A 53 2.69 7.38 3.26
C MET A 53 1.40 7.83 3.94
N ARG A 54 0.27 7.89 3.21
CA ARG A 54 -1.03 8.27 3.78
C ARG A 54 -1.56 7.27 4.82
N LEU A 55 -1.19 6.00 4.69
CA LEU A 55 -1.56 4.98 5.67
C LEU A 55 -0.69 5.11 6.94
N LEU A 56 0.56 5.58 6.77
CA LEU A 56 1.55 5.80 7.84
C LEU A 56 1.33 7.11 8.61
N GLU A 57 0.43 7.98 8.16
CA GLU A 57 0.14 9.23 8.86
C GLU A 57 -0.32 8.95 10.30
N GLY A 58 0.25 9.67 11.28
CA GLY A 58 -0.01 9.45 12.71
C GLY A 58 0.75 8.29 13.35
N HIS A 59 1.63 7.61 12.62
CA HIS A 59 2.44 6.49 13.11
C HIS A 59 3.92 6.85 13.10
N ASP A 60 4.69 6.14 13.92
CA ASP A 60 6.15 6.13 13.83
C ASP A 60 6.60 4.94 12.96
N LEU A 61 7.61 5.21 12.12
CA LEU A 61 8.23 4.22 11.23
C LEU A 61 9.65 3.95 11.71
N HIS A 62 9.91 2.71 12.12
CA HIS A 62 11.25 2.25 12.48
C HIS A 62 11.77 1.26 11.43
N VAL A 63 12.97 1.53 10.91
CA VAL A 63 13.60 0.74 9.86
C VAL A 63 15.00 0.33 10.28
N GLU A 64 15.24 -0.98 10.33
CA GLU A 64 16.58 -1.55 10.43
C GLU A 64 17.16 -1.72 9.03
N VAL A 65 18.19 -0.93 8.70
CA VAL A 65 18.79 -0.88 7.36
C VAL A 65 19.83 -1.99 7.20
N GLU A 66 19.37 -3.22 7.14
CA GLU A 66 20.16 -4.42 6.86
C GLU A 66 19.37 -5.41 6.00
N THR A 67 20.06 -6.35 5.35
CA THR A 67 19.38 -7.37 4.53
C THR A 67 18.50 -8.26 5.41
N GLY A 68 17.18 -8.20 5.20
CA GLY A 68 16.20 -8.92 6.01
C GLY A 68 15.87 -8.24 7.34
N GLY A 69 16.31 -6.99 7.54
CA GLY A 69 16.03 -6.20 8.74
C GLY A 69 14.53 -5.94 8.95
N ARG A 70 14.15 -5.62 10.18
CA ARG A 70 12.75 -5.41 10.55
C ARG A 70 12.28 -4.01 10.13
N VAL A 71 11.03 -3.95 9.67
CA VAL A 71 10.25 -2.72 9.55
C VAL A 71 9.10 -2.79 10.55
N VAL A 72 9.00 -1.77 11.40
CA VAL A 72 7.93 -1.65 12.40
C VAL A 72 7.18 -0.35 12.17
N VAL A 73 5.84 -0.44 12.20
CA VAL A 73 4.92 0.70 12.15
C VAL A 73 4.06 0.66 13.39
N GLU A 74 4.11 1.70 14.20
CA GLU A 74 3.42 1.78 15.49
C GLU A 74 2.63 3.08 15.59
N ALA A 75 1.40 3.02 16.11
CA ALA A 75 0.64 4.22 16.40
C ALA A 75 1.33 5.05 17.49
N ARG A 76 1.24 6.38 17.36
CA ARG A 76 1.77 7.33 18.34
C ARG A 76 0.94 7.41 19.62
#